data_AF-A0A7L2FFW9-F1
#
_entry.id   AF-A0A7L2FFW9-F1
#
_cell.length_a   1.000
_cell.length_b   1.000
_cell.length_c   1.000
_cell.angle_alpha   90.00
_cell.angle_beta   90.00
_cell.angle_gamma   90.00
#
_symmetry.space_group_name_H-M   'P 1'
#
loop_
_entity.id
_entity.type
_entity.pdbx_description
1 polymer ?
#
loop_
_entity_poly.entity_id
_entity_poly.type
_entity_poly.pdbx_seq_one_letter_code
_entity_poly.pdbx_strand_id
1 'polypeptide(L)'
;GSDLPVCASCGQGIYDGQYLQALKADWHADCFRCCECGASLSHQYYEKDGRLYCKKDYWARFGELCHGCSEQITKGLVMVAGEQKYHPECFSCLNCRAFIGDGDTYALVERSKLYCGHCYYQMVVTPVIEQILPDSPASRIPHTVTLVSIPACSDGKRGFSVSIDQGCGTEHPRTVRVREVDPDCISPDMKNSIHVGDRILEINGTPIGHVPLDEIDLLIQETSRLLQLTIEHDPHEPLGQEPGLAGSPLPTLGSPLRSPAPVPCGDPAAMRQRAVTRSCSTDKSPGSGSVGSPASQRKDIGRSESLRVVSRAHRIFRPSDLIHGEVLGKGCFGQAIKVTHRETGEVMVMKELIRFDEETQRTFLKEVKVMRCLEHPNVLKFIGVLYKEKRLNFITEYIKGGTLRSLIKNMDSHYPWSQRVSFAKDIAAGM
;
A
#
# COMPACT_ATOMS: atom_id res chain seq x y z
N GLY A 1 1.03 41.71 -27.92
CA GLY A 1 -0.03 40.71 -27.99
C GLY A 1 0.23 39.71 -26.91
N SER A 2 -0.63 39.64 -25.90
CA SER A 2 -0.63 38.55 -24.92
C SER A 2 -1.70 37.56 -25.38
N ASP A 3 -1.29 36.37 -25.80
CA ASP A 3 -2.22 35.28 -26.09
C ASP A 3 -3.07 35.02 -24.83
N LEU A 4 -4.39 35.08 -25.00
CA LEU A 4 -5.33 34.83 -23.90
C LEU A 4 -5.28 33.33 -23.56
N PRO A 5 -5.33 32.96 -22.25
CA PRO A 5 -5.31 31.57 -21.85
C PRO A 5 -6.52 30.83 -22.41
N VAL A 6 -6.33 29.58 -22.85
CA VAL A 6 -7.37 28.73 -23.46
C VAL A 6 -7.69 27.58 -22.51
N CYS A 7 -8.97 27.33 -22.27
CA CYS A 7 -9.41 26.25 -21.39
C CYS A 7 -9.12 24.88 -22.02
N ALA A 8 -8.37 24.03 -21.33
CA ALA A 8 -8.02 22.69 -21.80
C ALA A 8 -9.22 21.72 -21.95
N SER A 9 -10.33 22.00 -21.27
CA SER A 9 -11.54 21.16 -21.34
C SER A 9 -12.43 21.52 -22.54
N CYS A 10 -12.70 22.81 -22.76
CA CYS A 10 -13.67 23.27 -23.75
C CYS A 10 -13.05 23.96 -24.97
N GLY A 11 -11.73 24.21 -24.96
CA GLY A 11 -11.00 24.86 -26.04
C GLY A 11 -11.32 26.34 -26.26
N GLN A 12 -12.09 26.96 -25.35
CA GLN A 12 -12.48 28.38 -25.46
C GLN A 12 -11.50 29.28 -24.69
N GLY A 13 -11.33 30.51 -25.18
CA GLY A 13 -10.56 31.55 -24.50
C GLY A 13 -11.17 31.90 -23.14
N ILE A 14 -10.31 32.06 -22.14
CA ILE A 14 -10.68 32.40 -20.77
C ILE A 14 -10.62 33.92 -20.63
N TYR A 15 -11.80 34.55 -20.55
CA TYR A 15 -11.93 36.01 -20.42
C TYR A 15 -12.09 36.47 -18.97
N ASP A 16 -12.48 35.54 -18.09
CA ASP A 16 -12.71 35.82 -16.67
C ASP A 16 -11.40 35.74 -15.89
N GLY A 17 -11.13 36.76 -15.06
CA GLY A 17 -9.94 36.82 -14.20
C GLY A 17 -9.87 35.77 -13.09
N GLN A 18 -10.81 34.81 -13.07
CA GLN A 18 -10.85 33.66 -12.17
C GLN A 18 -10.72 32.37 -12.98
N TYR A 19 -9.50 31.88 -13.12
CA TYR A 19 -9.19 30.64 -13.82
C TYR A 19 -8.21 29.79 -13.02
N LEU A 20 -8.24 28.49 -13.27
CA LEU A 20 -7.43 27.51 -12.55
C LEU A 20 -6.30 27.03 -13.44
N GLN A 21 -5.10 27.00 -12.89
CA GLN A 21 -3.93 26.43 -13.56
C GLN A 21 -3.63 25.04 -13.00
N ALA A 22 -3.72 24.02 -13.85
CA ALA A 22 -3.54 22.62 -13.47
C ALA A 22 -2.97 21.83 -14.66
N LEU A 23 -2.08 20.87 -14.40
CA LEU A 23 -1.42 20.04 -15.43
C LEU A 23 -0.67 20.85 -16.52
N LYS A 24 -0.12 22.02 -16.16
CA LYS A 24 0.50 22.98 -17.09
C LYS A 24 -0.48 23.56 -18.14
N ALA A 25 -1.78 23.53 -17.86
CA ALA A 25 -2.81 24.11 -18.70
C ALA A 25 -3.77 24.99 -17.88
N ASP A 26 -4.51 25.85 -18.57
CA ASP A 26 -5.51 26.74 -17.98
C ASP A 26 -6.92 26.14 -18.12
N TRP A 27 -7.76 26.38 -17.12
CA TRP A 27 -9.12 25.83 -17.03
C TRP A 27 -10.09 26.89 -16.51
N HIS A 28 -11.29 26.94 -17.06
CA HIS A 28 -12.39 27.63 -16.38
C HIS A 28 -12.69 26.93 -15.05
N ALA A 29 -13.07 27.70 -14.02
CA ALA A 29 -13.53 27.14 -12.73
C ALA A 29 -14.67 26.12 -12.92
N ASP A 30 -15.58 26.40 -13.86
CA ASP A 30 -16.67 25.49 -14.20
C ASP A 30 -16.25 24.30 -15.05
N CYS A 31 -15.12 24.35 -15.75
CA CYS A 31 -14.66 23.24 -16.59
C CYS A 31 -13.74 22.27 -15.85
N PHE A 32 -13.25 22.65 -14.67
CA PHE A 32 -12.39 21.82 -13.83
C PHE A 32 -13.23 20.85 -12.99
N ARG A 33 -13.62 19.71 -13.58
CA ARG A 33 -14.57 18.75 -12.99
C ARG A 33 -14.07 17.31 -13.04
N CYS A 34 -14.58 16.48 -12.14
CA CYS A 34 -14.34 15.04 -12.17
C CYS A 34 -14.95 14.42 -13.43
N CYS A 35 -14.19 13.60 -14.16
CA CYS A 35 -14.66 12.91 -15.36
C CYS A 35 -15.75 11.86 -15.10
N GLU A 36 -15.90 11.37 -13.85
CA GLU A 36 -16.89 10.35 -13.51
C GLU A 36 -18.18 10.97 -12.97
N CYS A 37 -18.11 11.72 -11.86
CA CYS A 37 -19.31 12.27 -11.21
C CYS A 37 -19.66 13.70 -11.64
N GLY A 38 -18.79 14.38 -12.41
CA GLY A 38 -19.00 15.77 -12.82
C GLY A 38 -18.87 16.80 -11.71
N ALA A 39 -18.46 16.42 -10.50
CA ALA A 39 -18.27 17.35 -9.39
C ALA A 39 -17.16 18.35 -9.69
N SER A 40 -17.40 19.64 -9.37
CA SER A 40 -16.39 20.69 -9.47
C SER A 40 -15.21 20.37 -8.56
N LEU A 41 -14.02 20.32 -9.16
CA LEU A 41 -12.77 20.11 -8.48
C LEU A 41 -12.23 21.48 -8.07
N SER A 42 -11.50 21.52 -6.96
CA SER A 42 -10.85 22.75 -6.48
C SER A 42 -9.35 22.51 -6.34
N HIS A 43 -8.81 22.63 -5.13
CA HIS A 43 -7.37 22.51 -4.86
C HIS A 43 -6.88 21.06 -4.76
N GLN A 44 -7.77 20.09 -4.48
CA GLN A 44 -7.41 18.67 -4.37
C GLN A 44 -8.10 17.85 -5.45
N TYR A 45 -7.31 17.30 -6.36
CA TYR A 45 -7.75 16.43 -7.45
C TYR A 45 -6.71 15.35 -7.76
N TYR A 46 -7.13 14.30 -8.43
CA TYR A 46 -6.27 13.21 -8.90
C TYR A 46 -6.26 13.19 -10.42
N GLU A 47 -5.11 12.89 -11.02
CA GLU A 47 -4.96 12.77 -12.47
C GLU A 47 -4.42 11.39 -12.84
N LYS A 48 -5.01 10.78 -13.86
CA LYS A 48 -4.51 9.56 -14.50
C LYS A 48 -4.86 9.57 -15.97
N ASP A 49 -3.87 9.29 -16.81
CA ASP A 49 -3.98 9.26 -18.27
C ASP A 49 -4.60 10.54 -18.86
N GLY A 50 -4.26 11.71 -18.29
CA GLY A 50 -4.75 13.02 -18.71
C GLY A 50 -6.19 13.34 -18.27
N ARG A 51 -6.83 12.48 -17.47
CA ARG A 51 -8.19 12.68 -16.96
C ARG A 51 -8.20 13.08 -15.49
N LEU A 52 -9.14 13.95 -15.12
CA LEU A 52 -9.29 14.48 -13.77
C LEU A 52 -10.34 13.68 -12.99
N TYR A 53 -10.00 13.30 -11.76
CA TYR A 53 -10.86 12.54 -10.87
C TYR A 53 -10.96 13.23 -9.51
N CYS A 54 -12.15 13.17 -8.90
CA CYS A 54 -12.27 13.45 -7.48
C CYS A 54 -11.64 12.30 -6.69
N LYS A 55 -11.26 12.56 -5.43
CA LYS A 55 -10.67 11.54 -4.54
C LYS A 55 -11.49 10.25 -4.53
N LYS A 56 -12.81 10.36 -4.37
CA LYS A 56 -13.71 9.20 -4.27
C LYS A 56 -13.66 8.33 -5.53
N ASP A 57 -13.83 8.93 -6.70
CA ASP A 57 -13.93 8.18 -7.96
C ASP A 57 -12.58 7.63 -8.42
N TYR A 58 -11.49 8.37 -8.14
CA TYR A 58 -10.14 7.89 -8.41
C TYR A 58 -9.85 6.57 -7.68
N TRP A 59 -10.07 6.54 -6.36
CA TRP A 59 -9.84 5.35 -5.55
C TRP A 59 -10.87 4.25 -5.82
N ALA A 60 -12.10 4.59 -6.21
CA ALA A 60 -13.09 3.61 -6.63
C ALA A 60 -12.70 2.86 -7.91
N ARG A 61 -12.07 3.55 -8.87
CA ARG A 61 -11.65 2.95 -10.16
C ARG A 61 -10.26 2.34 -10.15
N PHE A 62 -9.32 2.97 -9.44
CA PHE A 62 -7.90 2.67 -9.54
C PHE A 62 -7.25 2.36 -8.19
N GLY A 63 -8.04 2.40 -7.11
CA GLY A 63 -7.54 2.07 -5.78
C GLY A 63 -7.31 0.58 -5.63
N GLU A 64 -6.23 0.25 -4.94
CA GLU A 64 -5.92 -1.11 -4.54
C GLU A 64 -6.81 -1.50 -3.35
N LEU A 65 -7.29 -2.74 -3.31
CA LEU A 65 -8.04 -3.27 -2.18
C LEU A 65 -7.11 -4.08 -1.28
N CYS A 66 -7.29 -3.95 0.03
CA CYS A 66 -6.61 -4.79 0.99
C CYS A 66 -7.27 -6.15 1.03
N HIS A 67 -6.53 -7.22 0.75
CA HIS A 67 -7.04 -8.59 0.81
C HIS A 67 -7.49 -8.98 2.23
N GLY A 68 -6.87 -8.42 3.27
CA GLY A 68 -7.19 -8.74 4.67
C GLY A 68 -8.50 -8.13 5.20
N CYS A 69 -8.91 -6.94 4.72
CA CYS A 69 -10.11 -6.25 5.23
C CYS A 69 -11.12 -5.86 4.13
N SER A 70 -10.79 -6.10 2.86
CA SER A 70 -11.57 -5.72 1.67
C SER A 70 -11.83 -4.21 1.51
N GLU A 71 -11.10 -3.36 2.26
CA GLU A 71 -11.20 -1.90 2.13
C GLU A 71 -10.07 -1.33 1.27
N GLN A 72 -10.29 -0.13 0.73
CA GLN A 72 -9.34 0.56 -0.12
C GLN A 72 -8.05 0.95 0.62
N ILE A 73 -6.91 0.68 -0.01
CA ILE A 73 -5.61 1.16 0.40
C ILE A 73 -5.41 2.56 -0.18
N THR A 74 -5.87 3.56 0.56
CA THR A 74 -5.92 4.94 0.07
C THR A 74 -4.63 5.73 0.31
N LYS A 75 -3.85 5.39 1.34
CA LYS A 75 -2.63 6.09 1.74
C LYS A 75 -1.67 5.20 2.54
N GLY A 76 -0.38 5.50 2.43
CA GLY A 76 0.68 4.87 3.22
C GLY A 76 1.31 3.67 2.53
N LEU A 77 2.09 2.91 3.31
CA LEU A 77 2.77 1.71 2.84
C LEU A 77 1.81 0.53 2.70
N VAL A 78 2.21 -0.40 1.85
CA VAL A 78 1.46 -1.60 1.49
C VAL A 78 2.35 -2.81 1.73
N MET A 79 1.81 -3.81 2.41
CA MET A 79 2.45 -5.12 2.52
C MET A 79 2.03 -5.96 1.32
N VAL A 80 2.97 -6.65 0.69
CA VAL A 80 2.72 -7.46 -0.50
C VAL A 80 3.10 -8.90 -0.21
N ALA A 81 2.22 -9.83 -0.58
CA ALA A 81 2.51 -11.26 -0.57
C ALA A 81 1.97 -11.88 -1.86
N GLY A 82 2.85 -12.34 -2.74
CA GLY A 82 2.48 -12.72 -4.11
C GLY A 82 1.82 -11.54 -4.83
N GLU A 83 0.62 -11.77 -5.38
CA GLU A 83 -0.19 -10.72 -6.03
C GLU A 83 -1.05 -9.91 -5.05
N GLN A 84 -1.13 -10.35 -3.78
CA GLN A 84 -2.05 -9.76 -2.80
C GLN A 84 -1.42 -8.59 -2.06
N LYS A 85 -2.23 -7.54 -1.87
CA LYS A 85 -1.86 -6.32 -1.16
C LYS A 85 -2.62 -6.22 0.16
N TYR A 86 -1.94 -5.76 1.19
CA TYR A 86 -2.49 -5.62 2.54
C TYR A 86 -2.12 -4.29 3.15
N HIS A 87 -3.01 -3.77 4.00
CA HIS A 87 -2.62 -2.78 4.99
C HIS A 87 -1.60 -3.41 5.97
N PRO A 88 -0.63 -2.64 6.50
CA PRO A 88 0.28 -3.10 7.54
C PRO A 88 -0.43 -3.77 8.74
N GLU A 89 -1.51 -3.19 9.24
CA GLU A 89 -2.31 -3.74 10.34
C GLU A 89 -3.21 -4.93 9.94
N CYS A 90 -3.30 -5.24 8.65
CA CYS A 90 -4.00 -6.44 8.15
C CYS A 90 -3.03 -7.59 7.83
N PHE A 91 -1.73 -7.33 7.80
CA PHE A 91 -0.71 -8.33 7.50
C PHE A 91 -0.37 -9.14 8.75
N SER A 92 -1.26 -10.09 9.07
CA SER A 92 -1.19 -10.92 10.26
C SER A 92 -1.53 -12.38 9.95
N CYS A 93 -0.97 -13.30 10.73
CA CYS A 93 -1.24 -14.72 10.60
C CYS A 93 -2.71 -15.03 10.89
N LEU A 94 -3.36 -15.79 9.99
CA LEU A 94 -4.77 -16.17 10.13
C LEU A 94 -5.02 -17.02 11.39
N ASN A 95 -4.05 -17.85 11.78
CA ASN A 95 -4.16 -18.74 12.94
C ASN A 95 -3.87 -18.03 14.27
N CYS A 96 -2.65 -17.53 14.46
CA CYS A 96 -2.22 -16.98 15.75
C CYS A 96 -2.41 -15.47 15.89
N ARG A 97 -2.87 -14.77 14.84
CA ARG A 97 -3.05 -13.30 14.79
C ARG A 97 -1.78 -12.47 15.04
N ALA A 98 -0.62 -13.12 15.08
CA ALA A 98 0.68 -12.47 15.12
C ALA A 98 0.91 -11.63 13.88
N PHE A 99 1.43 -10.42 14.06
CA PHE A 99 1.84 -9.59 12.94
C PHE A 99 3.16 -10.10 12.35
N ILE A 100 3.24 -10.09 11.03
CA ILE A 100 4.42 -10.55 10.29
C ILE A 100 5.20 -9.30 9.89
N GLY A 101 6.37 -9.12 10.50
CA GLY A 101 7.24 -7.97 10.27
C GLY A 101 8.25 -8.19 9.15
N ASP A 102 9.13 -7.21 8.97
CA ASP A 102 10.24 -7.31 8.03
C ASP A 102 11.22 -8.44 8.44
N GLY A 103 11.60 -9.27 7.48
CA GLY A 103 12.45 -10.45 7.69
C GLY A 103 11.75 -11.69 8.27
N ASP A 104 10.51 -11.57 8.74
CA ASP A 104 9.73 -12.71 9.22
C ASP A 104 9.33 -13.63 8.06
N THR A 105 9.44 -14.94 8.27
CA THR A 105 8.96 -15.93 7.29
C THR A 105 7.43 -16.04 7.32
N TYR A 106 6.84 -16.19 6.14
CA TYR A 106 5.41 -16.38 5.98
C TYR A 106 5.09 -17.27 4.78
N ALA A 107 3.87 -17.79 4.75
CA ALA A 107 3.31 -18.52 3.63
C ALA A 107 1.92 -17.97 3.29
N LEU A 108 1.70 -17.66 2.01
CA LEU A 108 0.39 -17.39 1.44
C LEU A 108 -0.11 -18.68 0.77
N VAL A 109 -1.03 -19.37 1.44
CA VAL A 109 -1.60 -20.65 1.01
C VAL A 109 -2.86 -20.41 0.19
N GLU A 110 -3.01 -21.14 -0.92
CA GLU A 110 -4.15 -21.03 -1.84
C GLU A 110 -4.44 -19.56 -2.24
N ARG A 111 -3.36 -18.79 -2.45
CA ARG A 111 -3.36 -17.38 -2.87
C ARG A 111 -4.16 -16.42 -1.97
N SER A 112 -4.54 -16.85 -0.76
CA SER A 112 -5.48 -16.09 0.08
C SER A 112 -5.27 -16.23 1.58
N LYS A 113 -4.79 -17.38 2.06
CA LYS A 113 -4.66 -17.67 3.49
C LYS A 113 -3.22 -17.39 3.94
N LEU A 114 -3.03 -16.28 4.67
CA LEU A 114 -1.73 -15.85 5.16
C LEU A 114 -1.40 -16.50 6.51
N TYR A 115 -0.26 -17.19 6.59
CA TYR A 115 0.25 -17.79 7.82
C TYR A 115 1.69 -17.34 8.10
N CYS A 116 2.06 -17.16 9.36
CA CYS A 116 3.48 -17.05 9.72
C CYS A 116 4.17 -18.42 9.54
N GLY A 117 5.49 -18.44 9.36
CA GLY A 117 6.25 -19.67 9.11
C GLY A 117 5.97 -20.79 10.11
N HIS A 118 5.87 -20.48 11.41
CA HIS A 118 5.55 -21.46 12.45
C HIS A 118 4.16 -22.08 12.30
N CYS A 119 3.12 -21.27 12.09
CA CYS A 119 1.76 -21.78 11.91
C CYS A 119 1.57 -22.48 10.56
N TYR A 120 2.25 -22.01 9.52
CA TYR A 120 2.27 -22.69 8.23
C TYR A 120 2.81 -24.12 8.40
N TYR A 121 3.97 -24.26 9.05
CA TYR A 121 4.55 -25.57 9.29
C TYR A 121 3.60 -26.47 10.09
N GLN A 122 3.13 -25.99 11.25
CA GLN A 122 2.30 -26.80 12.14
C GLN A 122 0.93 -27.18 11.55
N MET A 123 0.30 -26.30 10.78
CA MET A 123 -1.08 -26.50 10.31
C MET A 123 -1.18 -27.04 8.89
N VAL A 124 -0.17 -26.83 8.04
CA VAL A 124 -0.21 -27.19 6.62
C VAL A 124 0.81 -28.27 6.32
N VAL A 125 2.05 -28.12 6.77
CA VAL A 125 3.13 -29.04 6.41
C VAL A 125 3.11 -30.31 7.27
N THR A 126 3.04 -30.19 8.59
CA THR A 126 3.04 -31.35 9.51
C THR A 126 1.95 -32.37 9.21
N PRO A 127 0.68 -31.99 8.99
CA PRO A 127 -0.37 -32.95 8.66
C PRO A 127 -0.12 -33.67 7.32
N VAL A 128 0.49 -32.99 6.33
CA VAL A 128 0.82 -33.60 5.04
C VAL A 128 1.95 -34.62 5.19
N ILE A 129 2.97 -34.32 6.00
CA ILE A 129 4.08 -35.24 6.29
C ILE A 129 3.59 -36.46 7.07
N GLU A 130 2.75 -36.28 8.09
CA GLU A 130 2.22 -37.38 8.92
C GLU A 130 1.19 -38.24 8.18
N GLN A 131 0.51 -37.70 7.17
CA GLN A 131 -0.46 -38.43 6.33
C GLN A 131 0.18 -39.22 5.18
N ILE A 132 1.52 -39.27 5.08
CA ILE A 132 2.24 -40.19 4.20
C ILE A 132 2.13 -41.61 4.78
N LEU A 133 0.92 -42.18 4.74
CA LEU A 133 0.71 -43.62 4.70
C LEU A 133 0.79 -44.07 3.23
N PRO A 134 1.23 -45.31 2.94
CA PRO A 134 1.72 -45.70 1.60
C PRO A 134 0.72 -45.67 0.43
N ASP A 135 -0.59 -45.44 0.63
CA ASP A 135 -1.61 -45.79 -0.38
C ASP A 135 -2.71 -44.73 -0.61
N SER A 136 -2.43 -43.42 -0.52
CA SER A 136 -3.42 -42.41 -0.96
C SER A 136 -2.86 -41.37 -1.95
N PRO A 137 -3.46 -41.19 -3.14
CA PRO A 137 -2.90 -40.37 -4.21
C PRO A 137 -3.11 -38.84 -4.06
N ALA A 138 -3.16 -38.30 -2.84
CA ALA A 138 -3.50 -36.87 -2.64
C ALA A 138 -2.82 -36.15 -1.45
N SER A 139 -1.65 -36.57 -0.97
CA SER A 139 -0.85 -35.77 -0.03
C SER A 139 0.12 -34.84 -0.76
N ARG A 140 -0.40 -33.85 -1.51
CA ARG A 140 0.42 -32.77 -2.07
C ARG A 140 0.24 -31.50 -1.26
N ILE A 141 1.34 -30.80 -1.00
CA ILE A 141 1.32 -29.46 -0.40
C ILE A 141 0.48 -28.57 -1.34
N PRO A 142 -0.50 -27.79 -0.81
CA PRO A 142 -1.31 -26.90 -1.65
C PRO A 142 -0.45 -25.82 -2.30
N HIS A 143 -1.01 -25.11 -3.29
CA HIS A 143 -0.32 -23.98 -3.89
C HIS A 143 0.06 -22.94 -2.82
N THR A 144 1.35 -22.59 -2.72
CA THR A 144 1.84 -21.64 -1.72
C THR A 144 2.84 -20.66 -2.32
N VAL A 145 2.84 -19.43 -1.79
CA VAL A 145 3.92 -18.45 -1.98
C VAL A 145 4.53 -18.16 -0.63
N THR A 146 5.81 -18.46 -0.45
CA THR A 146 6.54 -18.36 0.81
C THR A 146 7.66 -17.33 0.72
N LEU A 147 7.84 -16.54 1.78
CA LEU A 147 9.05 -15.75 1.98
C LEU A 147 9.93 -16.48 2.98
N VAL A 148 11.14 -16.83 2.55
CA VAL A 148 12.13 -17.55 3.36
C VAL A 148 13.34 -16.66 3.59
N SER A 149 13.76 -16.55 4.85
CA SER A 149 14.95 -15.80 5.28
C SER A 149 16.02 -16.80 5.73
N ILE A 150 17.10 -16.90 4.96
CA ILE A 150 18.20 -17.84 5.17
C ILE A 150 19.37 -17.10 5.81
N PRO A 151 19.76 -17.42 7.07
CA PRO A 151 20.84 -16.74 7.78
C PRO A 151 22.20 -16.91 7.08
N ALA A 152 23.15 -16.03 7.41
CA ALA A 152 24.53 -16.19 6.98
C ALA A 152 25.10 -17.50 7.55
N CYS A 153 25.87 -18.22 6.74
CA CYS A 153 26.45 -19.52 7.09
C CYS A 153 27.98 -19.49 6.92
N SER A 154 28.69 -20.06 7.89
CA SER A 154 30.16 -20.15 7.87
C SER A 154 30.70 -21.38 7.14
N ASP A 155 29.84 -22.36 6.84
CA ASP A 155 30.21 -23.65 6.21
C ASP A 155 30.32 -23.57 4.67
N GLY A 156 30.19 -22.36 4.10
CA GLY A 156 30.48 -22.10 2.68
C GLY A 156 29.45 -22.62 1.67
N LYS A 157 28.36 -23.27 2.11
CA LYS A 157 27.24 -23.67 1.24
C LYS A 157 25.89 -23.46 1.95
N ARG A 158 24.85 -23.11 1.19
CA ARG A 158 23.47 -22.96 1.71
C ARG A 158 22.62 -24.23 1.60
N GLY A 159 23.17 -25.30 1.01
CA GLY A 159 22.52 -26.61 0.93
C GLY A 159 21.41 -26.74 -0.11
N PHE A 160 21.25 -25.82 -1.06
CA PHE A 160 20.37 -26.04 -2.23
C PHE A 160 20.99 -25.45 -3.50
N SER A 161 20.56 -25.94 -4.65
CA SER A 161 20.96 -25.47 -5.97
C SER A 161 19.75 -25.15 -6.84
N VAL A 162 19.95 -24.35 -7.88
CA VAL A 162 18.89 -23.93 -8.79
C VAL A 162 19.18 -24.35 -10.23
N SER A 163 18.12 -24.52 -11.01
CA SER A 163 18.14 -24.64 -12.46
C SER A 163 17.46 -23.42 -13.08
N ILE A 164 17.99 -22.95 -14.20
CA ILE A 164 17.45 -21.82 -14.93
C ILE A 164 16.83 -22.37 -16.21
N ASP A 165 15.50 -22.35 -16.28
CA ASP A 165 14.76 -22.73 -17.48
C ASP A 165 14.49 -21.49 -18.32
N GLN A 166 15.14 -21.42 -19.48
CA GLN A 166 14.89 -20.38 -20.46
C GLN A 166 13.83 -20.86 -21.45
N GLY A 167 12.59 -20.37 -21.26
CA GLY A 167 11.51 -20.64 -22.22
C GLY A 167 11.92 -20.21 -23.63
N CYS A 168 11.76 -21.10 -24.61
CA CYS A 168 12.07 -20.79 -26.01
C CYS A 168 10.98 -19.85 -26.58
N GLY A 169 11.20 -18.53 -26.48
CA GLY A 169 10.35 -17.51 -27.13
C GLY A 169 10.27 -16.19 -26.35
N THR A 170 10.00 -15.10 -27.06
CA THR A 170 9.90 -13.72 -26.54
C THR A 170 8.74 -13.45 -25.57
N GLU A 171 7.91 -14.45 -25.24
CA GLU A 171 6.72 -14.29 -24.39
C GLU A 171 6.69 -15.18 -23.13
N HIS A 172 7.72 -16.02 -22.89
CA HIS A 172 7.79 -16.82 -21.67
C HIS A 172 8.77 -16.19 -20.68
N PRO A 173 8.30 -15.74 -19.49
CA PRO A 173 9.18 -15.15 -18.48
C PRO A 173 10.22 -16.17 -18.03
N ARG A 174 11.45 -15.70 -17.81
CA ARG A 174 12.56 -16.51 -17.27
C ARG A 174 12.12 -17.15 -15.95
N THR A 175 12.32 -18.45 -15.82
CA THR A 175 11.96 -19.21 -14.61
C THR A 175 13.18 -19.84 -13.97
N VAL A 176 13.38 -19.57 -12.68
CA VAL A 176 14.41 -20.21 -11.87
C VAL A 176 13.71 -21.19 -10.94
N ARG A 177 14.17 -22.44 -10.94
CA ARG A 177 13.61 -23.51 -10.11
C ARG A 177 14.64 -24.09 -9.17
N VAL A 178 14.19 -24.58 -8.02
CA VAL A 178 15.05 -25.33 -7.11
C VAL A 178 15.32 -26.71 -7.71
N ARG A 179 16.60 -27.04 -7.89
CA ARG A 179 17.03 -28.29 -8.52
C ARG A 179 17.30 -29.37 -7.50
N GLU A 180 18.13 -29.07 -6.51
CA GLU A 180 18.51 -30.00 -5.45
C GLU A 180 18.44 -29.29 -4.10
N VAL A 181 18.03 -30.03 -3.08
CA VAL A 181 17.96 -29.58 -1.69
C VAL A 181 18.69 -30.63 -0.88
N ASP A 182 19.86 -30.28 -0.36
CA ASP A 182 20.65 -31.09 0.56
C ASP A 182 20.09 -30.95 1.98
N PRO A 183 19.42 -31.99 2.51
CA PRO A 183 18.77 -31.92 3.81
C PRO A 183 19.74 -31.81 4.99
N ASP A 184 21.00 -32.17 4.80
CA ASP A 184 22.02 -32.19 5.86
C ASP A 184 22.74 -30.84 5.99
N CYS A 185 22.65 -30.00 4.96
CA CYS A 185 23.25 -28.66 4.91
C CYS A 185 22.25 -27.52 5.16
N ILE A 186 20.99 -27.84 5.44
CA ILE A 186 19.88 -26.89 5.62
C ILE A 186 19.34 -26.97 7.05
N SER A 187 18.99 -25.81 7.64
CA SER A 187 18.38 -25.79 8.96
C SER A 187 17.03 -26.55 8.95
N PRO A 188 16.65 -27.23 10.05
CA PRO A 188 15.40 -27.99 10.12
C PRO A 188 14.15 -27.17 9.72
N ASP A 189 14.16 -25.86 10.04
CA ASP A 189 13.08 -24.93 9.71
C ASP A 189 13.00 -24.62 8.20
N MET A 190 14.15 -24.59 7.51
CA MET A 190 14.24 -24.34 6.07
C MET A 190 13.99 -25.59 5.22
N LYS A 191 14.34 -26.79 5.74
CA LYS A 191 14.15 -28.09 5.07
C LYS A 191 12.70 -28.33 4.63
N ASN A 192 11.76 -27.73 5.35
CA ASN A 192 10.32 -27.87 5.14
C ASN A 192 9.70 -26.70 4.35
N SER A 193 10.52 -25.72 3.98
CA SER A 193 10.06 -24.48 3.33
C SER A 193 10.48 -24.40 1.85
N ILE A 194 11.47 -25.20 1.43
CA ILE A 194 12.03 -25.21 0.07
C ILE A 194 11.95 -26.65 -0.45
N HIS A 195 11.28 -26.87 -1.57
CA HIS A 195 11.14 -28.17 -2.22
C HIS A 195 11.74 -28.15 -3.62
N VAL A 196 12.19 -29.31 -4.10
CA VAL A 196 12.66 -29.47 -5.47
C VAL A 196 11.50 -29.19 -6.44
N GLY A 197 11.76 -28.39 -7.46
CA GLY A 197 10.77 -27.95 -8.45
C GLY A 197 10.12 -26.59 -8.15
N ASP A 198 10.27 -26.07 -6.93
CA ASP A 198 9.72 -24.77 -6.52
C ASP A 198 10.29 -23.64 -7.39
N ARG A 199 9.46 -22.65 -7.73
CA ARG A 199 9.84 -21.49 -8.54
C ARG A 199 10.33 -20.36 -7.64
N ILE A 200 11.49 -19.78 -7.95
CA ILE A 200 11.98 -18.58 -7.27
C ILE A 200 11.47 -17.35 -8.02
N LEU A 201 10.66 -16.54 -7.33
CA LEU A 201 10.07 -15.32 -7.87
C LEU A 201 10.97 -14.10 -7.63
N GLU A 202 11.62 -14.02 -6.46
CA GLU A 202 12.44 -12.87 -6.06
C GLU A 202 13.66 -13.31 -5.24
N ILE A 203 14.77 -12.59 -5.40
CA ILE A 203 16.00 -12.74 -4.59
C ILE A 203 16.31 -11.40 -3.93
N ASN A 204 16.37 -11.37 -2.60
CA ASN A 204 16.62 -10.17 -1.79
C ASN A 204 15.70 -8.98 -2.16
N GLY A 205 14.43 -9.28 -2.47
CA GLY A 205 13.43 -8.31 -2.88
C GLY A 205 13.55 -7.81 -4.33
N THR A 206 14.48 -8.37 -5.12
CA THR A 206 14.59 -8.07 -6.56
C THR A 206 13.88 -9.17 -7.37
N PRO A 207 12.92 -8.83 -8.25
CA PRO A 207 12.27 -9.81 -9.12
C PRO A 207 13.29 -10.54 -9.99
N ILE A 208 13.12 -11.86 -10.13
CA ILE A 208 14.10 -12.71 -10.81
C ILE A 208 14.37 -12.28 -12.26
N GLY A 209 13.37 -11.72 -12.94
CA GLY A 209 13.53 -11.21 -14.31
C GLY A 209 14.49 -10.02 -14.43
N HIS A 210 14.78 -9.33 -13.33
CA HIS A 210 15.65 -8.17 -13.27
C HIS A 210 17.07 -8.52 -12.78
N VAL A 211 17.30 -9.76 -12.33
CA VAL A 211 18.61 -10.22 -11.86
C VAL A 211 19.42 -10.80 -13.05
N PRO A 212 20.69 -10.41 -13.23
CA PRO A 212 21.57 -11.00 -14.25
C PRO A 212 21.80 -12.49 -14.00
N LEU A 213 21.83 -13.30 -15.07
CA LEU A 213 21.90 -14.77 -14.97
C LEU A 213 23.17 -15.26 -14.29
N ASP A 214 24.29 -14.59 -14.54
CA ASP A 214 25.61 -14.82 -13.97
C ASP A 214 25.67 -14.48 -12.47
N GLU A 215 24.76 -13.65 -11.98
CA GLU A 215 24.69 -13.25 -10.57
C GLU A 215 23.77 -14.15 -9.73
N ILE A 216 22.82 -14.89 -10.34
CA ILE A 216 21.84 -15.70 -9.59
C ILE A 216 22.54 -16.75 -8.73
N ASP A 217 23.42 -17.55 -9.32
CA ASP A 217 24.16 -18.57 -8.57
C ASP A 217 25.10 -17.94 -7.53
N LEU A 218 25.70 -16.79 -7.85
CA LEU A 218 26.57 -16.06 -6.91
C LEU A 218 25.80 -15.56 -5.70
N LEU A 219 24.61 -14.98 -5.89
CA LEU A 219 23.76 -14.49 -4.81
C LEU A 219 23.25 -15.62 -3.91
N ILE A 220 22.97 -16.79 -4.49
CA ILE A 220 22.55 -17.99 -3.74
C ILE A 220 23.74 -18.58 -2.99
N GLN A 221 24.92 -18.65 -3.61
CA GLN A 221 26.12 -19.22 -3.02
C GLN A 221 26.83 -18.28 -2.03
N GLU A 222 26.61 -16.97 -2.11
CA GLU A 222 27.15 -16.01 -1.15
C GLU A 222 26.58 -16.31 0.23
N THR A 223 27.39 -16.90 1.13
CA THR A 223 26.93 -17.28 2.48
C THR A 223 27.19 -16.22 3.55
N SER A 224 27.88 -15.12 3.22
CA SER A 224 28.33 -14.09 4.15
C SER A 224 27.20 -13.20 4.68
N ARG A 225 26.06 -13.16 3.99
CA ARG A 225 24.91 -12.29 4.28
C ARG A 225 23.63 -13.10 4.49
N LEU A 226 22.56 -12.44 4.93
CA LEU A 226 21.22 -13.02 4.91
C LEU A 226 20.76 -13.13 3.43
N LEU A 227 20.18 -14.26 3.05
CA LEU A 227 19.53 -14.43 1.74
C LEU A 227 18.02 -14.52 1.94
N GLN A 228 17.26 -13.65 1.28
CA GLN A 228 15.79 -13.71 1.28
C GLN A 228 15.29 -14.17 -0.07
N LEU A 229 14.39 -15.16 -0.08
CA LEU A 229 13.80 -15.73 -1.28
C LEU A 229 12.28 -15.71 -1.19
N THR A 230 11.62 -15.21 -2.23
CA THR A 230 10.19 -15.40 -2.44
C THR A 230 10.01 -16.61 -3.36
N ILE A 231 9.40 -17.67 -2.86
CA ILE A 231 9.31 -18.98 -3.52
C ILE A 231 7.83 -19.33 -3.75
N GLU A 232 7.50 -19.86 -4.92
CA GLU A 232 6.17 -20.37 -5.25
C GLU A 232 6.22 -21.88 -5.47
N HIS A 233 5.37 -22.60 -4.73
CA HIS A 233 5.09 -24.00 -4.93
C HIS A 233 3.73 -24.14 -5.62
N ASP A 234 3.72 -24.71 -6.83
CA ASP A 234 2.49 -25.06 -7.54
C ASP A 234 2.41 -26.58 -7.79
N PRO A 235 1.48 -27.31 -7.12
CA PRO A 235 1.35 -28.75 -7.27
C PRO A 235 0.78 -29.20 -8.62
N HIS A 236 0.29 -28.27 -9.45
CA HIS A 236 -0.33 -28.52 -10.75
C HIS A 236 0.57 -28.21 -11.96
N GLU A 237 1.72 -27.57 -11.75
CA GLU A 237 2.70 -27.38 -12.83
C GLU A 237 3.48 -28.69 -13.07
N PRO A 238 3.40 -29.31 -14.26
CA PRO A 238 4.19 -30.49 -14.56
C PRO A 238 5.68 -30.12 -14.59
N LEU A 239 6.49 -30.80 -13.78
CA LEU A 239 7.95 -30.84 -13.94
C LEU A 239 8.25 -31.16 -15.40
N GLY A 240 9.01 -30.29 -16.07
CA GLY A 240 9.27 -30.35 -17.50
C GLY A 240 9.56 -31.78 -17.97
N GLN A 241 8.72 -32.26 -18.88
CA GLN A 241 8.83 -33.58 -19.47
C GLN A 241 10.11 -33.64 -20.31
N GLU A 242 11.05 -34.53 -19.95
CA GLU A 242 12.15 -34.94 -20.81
C GLU A 242 11.62 -35.29 -22.22
N PRO A 243 12.26 -34.84 -23.31
CA PRO A 243 11.76 -35.08 -24.66
C PRO A 243 11.96 -36.55 -25.04
N GLY A 244 10.92 -37.36 -24.87
CA GLY A 244 10.97 -38.80 -25.15
C GLY A 244 9.64 -39.42 -25.58
N LEU A 245 9.48 -39.55 -26.91
CA LEU A 245 8.69 -40.53 -27.66
C LEU A 245 7.14 -40.42 -27.69
N ALA A 246 6.65 -40.33 -28.93
CA ALA A 246 5.28 -40.17 -29.38
C ALA A 246 4.39 -41.41 -29.16
N GLY A 247 3.07 -41.19 -29.08
CA GLY A 247 2.07 -42.27 -29.05
C GLY A 247 0.58 -41.87 -29.08
N SER A 248 0.14 -41.20 -30.16
CA SER A 248 -1.23 -41.21 -30.78
C SER A 248 -2.51 -40.79 -30.02
N PRO A 249 -3.56 -40.26 -30.72
CA PRO A 249 -4.69 -39.51 -30.13
C PRO A 249 -6.05 -40.22 -30.21
N LEU A 250 -7.07 -39.73 -29.45
CA LEU A 250 -8.54 -39.64 -29.72
C LEU A 250 -9.39 -39.81 -28.43
N PRO A 251 -10.68 -39.39 -28.36
CA PRO A 251 -11.36 -38.25 -28.97
C PRO A 251 -12.18 -37.38 -27.96
N THR A 252 -12.62 -36.23 -28.48
CA THR A 252 -13.54 -35.20 -28.02
C THR A 252 -14.79 -35.59 -27.19
N LEU A 253 -15.17 -34.72 -26.24
CA LEU A 253 -16.58 -34.46 -25.90
C LEU A 253 -16.85 -32.97 -25.55
N GLY A 254 -17.62 -32.30 -26.42
CA GLY A 254 -18.65 -31.28 -26.12
C GLY A 254 -18.34 -30.01 -25.29
N SER A 255 -18.16 -28.88 -25.97
CA SER A 255 -18.33 -27.48 -25.50
C SER A 255 -19.81 -27.17 -25.10
N PRO A 256 -20.23 -25.93 -24.71
CA PRO A 256 -19.50 -24.65 -24.58
C PRO A 256 -19.89 -23.76 -23.37
N LEU A 257 -19.17 -22.66 -23.13
CA LEU A 257 -19.75 -21.32 -22.94
C LEU A 257 -18.64 -20.26 -23.00
N ARG A 258 -18.77 -19.38 -23.98
CA ARG A 258 -17.81 -18.35 -24.41
C ARG A 258 -18.35 -17.00 -23.98
N SER A 259 -17.56 -16.21 -23.26
CA SER A 259 -17.87 -14.81 -22.93
C SER A 259 -17.57 -13.88 -24.14
N PRO A 260 -18.31 -12.77 -24.33
CA PRO A 260 -18.17 -11.93 -25.51
C PRO A 260 -17.03 -10.92 -25.38
N ALA A 261 -16.32 -10.69 -26.49
CA ALA A 261 -15.36 -9.60 -26.69
C ALA A 261 -16.07 -8.26 -26.98
N PRO A 262 -15.46 -7.08 -26.70
CA PRO A 262 -16.04 -5.79 -27.04
C PRO A 262 -15.75 -5.41 -28.50
N VAL A 263 -16.76 -4.83 -29.17
CA VAL A 263 -16.69 -4.27 -30.53
C VAL A 263 -16.37 -2.77 -30.46
N PRO A 264 -15.53 -2.22 -31.36
CA PRO A 264 -15.25 -0.80 -31.45
C PRO A 264 -16.16 -0.11 -32.49
N CYS A 265 -16.79 1.01 -32.12
CA CYS A 265 -17.46 1.97 -33.02
C CYS A 265 -17.27 3.36 -32.38
N GLY A 266 -16.89 4.46 -33.03
CA GLY A 266 -17.11 4.91 -34.40
C GLY A 266 -17.93 6.21 -34.34
N ASP A 267 -17.31 7.36 -34.64
CA ASP A 267 -17.98 8.67 -34.79
C ASP A 267 -19.12 8.61 -35.83
N PRO A 268 -20.14 9.50 -35.74
CA PRO A 268 -20.18 10.59 -36.73
C PRO A 268 -20.74 11.93 -36.22
N ALA A 269 -20.42 12.98 -36.99
CA ALA A 269 -20.88 14.34 -36.84
C ALA A 269 -22.24 14.64 -37.53
N ALA A 270 -22.81 15.78 -37.11
CA ALA A 270 -23.74 16.70 -37.81
C ALA A 270 -25.27 16.38 -37.85
N MET A 271 -26.08 17.21 -37.16
CA MET A 271 -26.78 18.38 -37.75
C MET A 271 -28.18 18.65 -37.14
N ARG A 272 -28.41 19.95 -36.83
CA ARG A 272 -29.68 20.74 -36.80
C ARG A 272 -30.64 20.72 -35.59
N GLN A 273 -30.55 21.85 -34.86
CA GLN A 273 -31.61 22.86 -34.61
C GLN A 273 -32.94 22.47 -33.94
N ARG A 274 -33.16 23.00 -32.72
CA ARG A 274 -34.22 24.01 -32.48
C ARG A 274 -33.99 24.77 -31.18
N ALA A 275 -34.16 26.08 -31.26
CA ALA A 275 -34.15 27.03 -30.17
C ALA A 275 -35.53 27.14 -29.52
N VAL A 276 -35.57 27.30 -28.19
CA VAL A 276 -36.64 28.05 -27.51
C VAL A 276 -35.98 28.94 -26.45
N THR A 277 -36.20 30.23 -26.65
CA THR A 277 -35.81 31.37 -25.81
C THR A 277 -36.86 31.69 -24.74
N ARG A 278 -36.43 32.45 -23.71
CA ARG A 278 -37.19 33.44 -22.90
C ARG A 278 -38.00 32.87 -21.71
N SER A 279 -38.05 33.45 -20.49
CA SER A 279 -37.83 34.83 -20.03
C SER A 279 -37.78 34.97 -18.48
N CYS A 280 -37.02 35.98 -18.00
CA CYS A 280 -37.14 36.96 -16.86
C CYS A 280 -38.17 36.72 -15.69
N SER A 281 -38.01 37.24 -14.45
CA SER A 281 -37.64 38.60 -14.01
C SER A 281 -37.57 38.74 -12.45
N THR A 282 -36.68 39.64 -11.98
CA THR A 282 -36.77 40.68 -10.87
C THR A 282 -37.27 40.31 -9.45
N ASP A 283 -36.81 40.86 -8.30
CA ASP A 283 -36.39 42.22 -7.84
C ASP A 283 -35.43 42.09 -6.61
N LYS A 284 -34.32 42.84 -6.42
CA LYS A 284 -34.12 44.21 -5.83
C LYS A 284 -34.77 44.43 -4.46
N SER A 285 -34.19 45.04 -3.39
CA SER A 285 -32.95 45.75 -2.97
C SER A 285 -33.11 46.04 -1.43
N PRO A 286 -32.43 47.00 -0.72
CA PRO A 286 -31.09 47.64 -0.76
C PRO A 286 -30.34 47.42 0.60
N GLY A 287 -29.16 47.91 0.97
CA GLY A 287 -28.17 48.89 0.49
C GLY A 287 -27.55 49.64 1.70
N SER A 288 -26.22 49.74 1.77
CA SER A 288 -25.50 50.89 2.35
C SER A 288 -24.04 50.82 1.89
N GLY A 289 -23.55 51.90 1.28
CA GLY A 289 -22.24 51.99 0.67
C GLY A 289 -21.32 52.98 1.37
N SER A 290 -20.03 52.87 1.07
CA SER A 290 -19.16 54.03 0.87
C SER A 290 -17.98 53.64 -0.03
N VAL A 291 -17.48 54.64 -0.74
CA VAL A 291 -16.80 54.60 -2.02
C VAL A 291 -15.28 54.53 -1.86
N GLY A 292 -14.62 53.72 -2.69
CA GLY A 292 -13.17 53.70 -2.94
C GLY A 292 -12.85 52.87 -4.19
N SER A 293 -12.32 53.52 -5.23
CA SER A 293 -12.06 52.99 -6.59
C SER A 293 -10.79 52.11 -6.69
N PRO A 294 -10.55 51.44 -7.84
CA PRO A 294 -10.16 50.02 -7.87
C PRO A 294 -8.64 49.81 -7.86
N ALA A 295 -8.17 49.03 -6.90
CA ALA A 295 -6.87 48.38 -6.97
C ALA A 295 -7.10 46.87 -7.00
N SER A 296 -6.65 46.27 -8.09
CA SER A 296 -6.62 44.84 -8.39
C SER A 296 -6.40 43.97 -7.14
N GLN A 297 -7.48 43.39 -6.60
CA GLN A 297 -7.36 42.22 -5.74
C GLN A 297 -7.14 41.02 -6.65
N ARG A 298 -5.89 40.84 -7.09
CA ARG A 298 -5.40 39.52 -7.47
C ARG A 298 -5.52 38.65 -6.23
N LYS A 299 -6.56 37.81 -6.17
CA LYS A 299 -6.52 36.62 -5.31
C LYS A 299 -5.51 35.70 -5.96
N ASP A 300 -4.28 35.73 -5.46
CA ASP A 300 -3.24 34.75 -5.79
C ASP A 300 -3.71 33.36 -5.32
N ILE A 301 -4.46 32.68 -6.19
CA ILE A 301 -4.70 31.23 -6.17
C ILE A 301 -3.56 30.54 -6.96
N GLY A 302 -2.37 31.15 -6.94
CA GLY A 302 -1.19 30.69 -7.66
C GLY A 302 -0.51 29.55 -6.93
N ARG A 303 -1.05 28.33 -7.07
CA ARG A 303 -0.40 27.01 -7.08
C ARG A 303 -1.45 25.95 -6.75
N SER A 304 -2.24 25.56 -7.74
CA SER A 304 -3.00 24.30 -7.67
C SER A 304 -1.98 23.16 -7.73
N GLU A 305 -1.57 22.64 -6.57
CA GLU A 305 -0.77 21.43 -6.50
C GLU A 305 -1.61 20.29 -7.06
N SER A 306 -1.24 19.81 -8.26
CA SER A 306 -1.53 18.42 -8.60
C SER A 306 -0.91 17.60 -7.49
N LEU A 307 -1.69 16.84 -6.73
CA LEU A 307 -1.17 15.83 -5.82
C LEU A 307 -0.57 14.69 -6.65
N ARG A 308 0.50 14.99 -7.40
CA ARG A 308 1.54 14.03 -7.73
C ARG A 308 2.19 13.69 -6.41
N VAL A 309 1.57 12.76 -5.71
CA VAL A 309 1.88 12.18 -4.40
C VAL A 309 3.28 12.56 -3.90
N VAL A 310 3.37 13.58 -3.04
CA VAL A 310 4.46 13.71 -2.06
C VAL A 310 3.93 14.30 -0.75
N SER A 311 2.84 13.75 -0.21
CA SER A 311 2.78 13.67 1.26
C SER A 311 3.86 12.65 1.62
N ARG A 312 4.80 12.99 2.52
CA ARG A 312 5.85 12.05 2.96
C ARG A 312 5.15 10.73 3.31
N ALA A 313 5.41 9.71 2.50
CA ALA A 313 4.77 8.41 2.67
C ALA A 313 5.00 7.95 4.12
N HIS A 314 3.99 7.33 4.72
CA HIS A 314 4.16 6.66 6.00
C HIS A 314 5.35 5.70 5.91
N ARG A 315 6.05 5.46 7.02
CA ARG A 315 7.27 4.64 7.05
C ARG A 315 7.06 3.34 7.82
N ILE A 316 7.74 2.27 7.41
CA ILE A 316 7.91 1.06 8.24
C ILE A 316 9.31 1.18 8.83
N PHE A 317 9.39 1.12 10.15
CA PHE A 317 10.64 1.20 10.88
C PHE A 317 11.03 -0.18 11.39
N ARG A 318 12.33 -0.47 11.33
CA ARG A 318 12.92 -1.60 12.04
C ARG A 318 13.20 -1.21 13.49
N PRO A 319 13.14 -2.16 14.44
CA PRO A 319 13.56 -1.91 15.82
C PRO A 319 14.98 -1.34 15.94
N SER A 320 15.89 -1.70 15.03
CA SER A 320 17.28 -1.19 14.97
C SER A 320 17.37 0.31 14.70
N ASP A 321 16.38 0.85 13.99
CA ASP A 321 16.39 2.22 13.48
C ASP A 321 16.06 3.23 14.57
N LEU A 322 15.49 2.77 15.70
CA LEU A 322 14.96 3.62 16.75
C LEU A 322 15.71 3.45 18.08
N ILE A 323 16.22 4.57 18.57
CA ILE A 323 16.79 4.69 19.90
C ILE A 323 15.65 5.00 20.87
N HIS A 324 15.43 4.12 21.85
CA HIS A 324 14.38 4.27 22.85
C HIS A 324 14.81 5.26 23.93
N GLY A 325 13.93 6.18 24.27
CA GLY A 325 14.12 7.18 25.33
C GLY A 325 13.14 6.96 26.49
N GLU A 326 12.71 8.07 27.08
CA GLU A 326 11.81 8.09 28.23
C GLU A 326 10.38 7.64 27.89
N VAL A 327 9.71 7.02 28.86
CA VAL A 327 8.27 6.73 28.77
C VAL A 327 7.50 8.01 29.07
N LEU A 328 6.78 8.52 28.07
CA LEU A 328 6.00 9.76 28.16
C LEU A 328 4.67 9.56 28.89
N GLY A 329 4.13 8.34 28.84
CA GLY A 329 2.90 8.00 29.55
C GLY A 329 2.49 6.55 29.36
N LYS A 330 1.76 6.03 30.33
CA LYS A 330 1.08 4.73 30.26
C LYS A 330 -0.42 4.99 30.17
N GLY A 331 -1.03 4.57 29.07
CA GLY A 331 -2.47 4.63 28.86
C GLY A 331 -3.12 3.27 29.00
N CYS A 332 -4.43 3.20 28.73
CA CYS A 332 -5.21 1.95 28.82
C CYS A 332 -4.69 0.84 27.90
N PHE A 333 -4.15 1.21 26.73
CA PHE A 333 -3.72 0.28 25.69
C PHE A 333 -2.24 -0.12 25.81
N GLY A 334 -1.44 0.65 26.56
CA GLY A 334 -0.01 0.41 26.65
C GLY A 334 0.77 1.67 26.98
N GLN A 335 1.96 1.83 26.41
CA GLN A 335 2.85 2.96 26.72
C GLN A 335 3.24 3.77 25.49
N ALA A 336 3.37 5.08 25.70
CA ALA A 336 3.97 6.00 24.74
C ALA A 336 5.43 6.22 25.12
N ILE A 337 6.34 5.88 24.24
CA ILE A 337 7.79 5.98 24.44
C ILE A 337 8.34 7.00 23.46
N LYS A 338 9.15 7.93 23.96
CA LYS A 338 9.92 8.82 23.10
C LYS A 338 10.98 8.01 22.36
N VAL A 339 11.05 8.15 21.04
CA VAL A 339 12.03 7.45 20.22
C VAL A 339 12.76 8.44 19.32
N THR A 340 14.02 8.16 19.00
CA THR A 340 14.83 8.97 18.08
C THR A 340 15.30 8.09 16.93
N HIS A 341 15.02 8.50 15.69
CA HIS A 341 15.53 7.81 14.52
C HIS A 341 17.04 7.98 14.42
N ARG A 342 17.76 6.86 14.32
CA ARG A 342 19.23 6.81 14.42
C ARG A 342 19.91 7.62 13.32
N GLU A 343 19.43 7.53 12.08
CA GLU A 343 20.08 8.16 10.93
C GLU A 343 19.71 9.64 10.77
N THR A 344 18.43 9.97 10.98
CA THR A 344 17.92 11.33 10.73
C THR A 344 17.93 12.21 11.98
N GLY A 345 18.08 11.63 13.17
CA GLY A 345 17.92 12.34 14.45
C GLY A 345 16.48 12.78 14.74
N GLU A 346 15.50 12.30 13.97
CA GLU A 346 14.09 12.70 14.12
C GLU A 346 13.50 12.15 15.42
N VAL A 347 12.99 13.06 16.27
CA VAL A 347 12.36 12.70 17.55
C VAL A 347 10.87 12.46 17.33
N MET A 348 10.40 11.30 17.78
CA MET A 348 9.05 10.80 17.54
C MET A 348 8.50 10.11 18.80
N VAL A 349 7.27 9.62 18.73
CA VAL A 349 6.64 8.83 19.80
C VAL A 349 6.21 7.48 19.25
N MET A 350 6.68 6.40 19.86
CA MET A 350 6.23 5.04 19.59
C MET A 350 5.17 4.64 20.63
N LYS A 351 4.01 4.21 20.16
CA LYS A 351 2.96 3.64 21.02
C LYS A 351 3.05 2.12 20.97
N GLU A 352 3.41 1.52 22.10
CA GLU A 352 3.59 0.09 22.26
C GLU A 352 2.42 -0.51 23.06
N LEU A 353 1.81 -1.56 22.51
CA LEU A 353 0.70 -2.27 23.15
C LEU A 353 1.24 -3.23 24.23
N ILE A 354 0.92 -2.94 25.50
CA ILE A 354 1.37 -3.76 26.65
C ILE A 354 0.35 -4.87 26.96
N ARG A 355 -0.95 -4.53 26.91
CA ARG A 355 -2.05 -5.44 27.21
C ARG A 355 -2.55 -6.11 25.94
N PHE A 356 -2.87 -7.40 26.03
CA PHE A 356 -3.21 -8.23 24.88
C PHE A 356 -4.60 -8.85 25.01
N ASP A 357 -5.55 -8.11 25.57
CA ASP A 357 -6.96 -8.51 25.50
C ASP A 357 -7.55 -8.09 24.14
N GLU A 358 -8.50 -8.86 23.61
CA GLU A 358 -9.04 -8.62 22.25
C GLU A 358 -9.62 -7.21 22.07
N GLU A 359 -10.20 -6.64 23.13
CA GLU A 359 -10.79 -5.31 23.11
C GLU A 359 -9.72 -4.21 22.98
N THR A 360 -8.65 -4.29 23.77
CA THR A 360 -7.52 -3.37 23.68
C THR A 360 -6.81 -3.48 22.33
N GLN A 361 -6.62 -4.68 21.80
CA GLN A 361 -6.05 -4.89 20.46
C GLN A 361 -6.96 -4.28 19.38
N ARG A 362 -8.27 -4.52 19.42
CA ARG A 362 -9.23 -3.96 18.45
C ARG A 362 -9.22 -2.43 18.47
N THR A 363 -9.17 -1.84 19.66
CA THR A 363 -9.15 -0.38 19.81
C THR A 363 -7.84 0.22 19.29
N PHE A 364 -6.71 -0.45 19.55
CA PHE A 364 -5.41 -0.06 19.02
C PHE A 364 -5.37 -0.12 17.49
N LEU A 365 -5.90 -1.18 16.87
CA LEU A 365 -5.97 -1.30 15.42
C LEU A 365 -6.91 -0.27 14.80
N LYS A 366 -8.03 0.03 15.47
CA LYS A 366 -8.92 1.12 15.08
C LYS A 366 -8.20 2.46 15.10
N GLU A 367 -7.38 2.73 16.12
CA GLU A 367 -6.57 3.95 16.22
C GLU A 367 -5.59 4.05 15.05
N VAL A 368 -4.82 2.99 14.76
CA VAL A 368 -3.90 2.95 13.60
C VAL A 368 -4.63 3.25 12.30
N LYS A 369 -5.75 2.57 12.07
CA LYS A 369 -6.56 2.71 10.85
C LYS A 369 -7.09 4.13 10.66
N VAL A 370 -7.61 4.73 11.72
CA VAL A 370 -8.10 6.12 11.70
C VAL A 370 -6.94 7.08 11.45
N MET A 371 -5.88 7.00 12.24
CA MET A 371 -4.75 7.93 12.15
C MET A 371 -4.06 7.91 10.79
N ARG A 372 -3.93 6.75 10.15
CA ARG A 372 -3.34 6.62 8.81
C ARG A 372 -4.13 7.38 7.73
N CYS A 373 -5.40 7.67 7.98
CA CYS A 373 -6.27 8.33 7.00
C CYS A 373 -6.41 9.84 7.26
N LEU A 374 -5.88 10.36 8.38
CA LEU A 374 -6.02 11.74 8.79
C LEU A 374 -4.78 12.56 8.44
N GLU A 375 -5.00 13.77 7.96
CA GLU A 375 -3.94 14.74 7.65
C GLU A 375 -4.49 16.15 7.87
N HIS A 376 -4.14 16.74 9.00
CA HIS A 376 -4.59 18.07 9.40
C HIS A 376 -3.59 18.69 10.39
N PRO A 377 -3.28 20.00 10.31
CA PRO A 377 -2.29 20.65 11.18
C PRO A 377 -2.62 20.59 12.68
N ASN A 378 -3.90 20.43 13.04
CA ASN A 378 -4.36 20.32 14.44
C ASN A 378 -4.73 18.89 14.87
N VAL A 379 -4.39 17.88 14.07
CA VAL A 379 -4.57 16.46 14.41
C VAL A 379 -3.20 15.80 14.48
N LEU A 380 -2.98 14.96 15.49
CA LEU A 380 -1.71 14.29 15.72
C LEU A 380 -1.25 13.53 14.46
N LYS A 381 -0.09 13.90 13.94
CA LYS A 381 0.45 13.34 12.69
C LYS A 381 0.92 11.90 12.88
N PHE A 382 0.36 11.02 12.07
CA PHE A 382 0.84 9.65 11.89
C PHE A 382 2.12 9.65 11.05
N ILE A 383 3.17 8.96 11.52
CA ILE A 383 4.45 8.87 10.82
C ILE A 383 4.67 7.49 10.21
N GLY A 384 4.29 6.43 10.92
CA GLY A 384 4.58 5.07 10.45
C GLY A 384 4.24 3.97 11.43
N VAL A 385 4.67 2.76 11.11
CA VAL A 385 4.51 1.56 11.93
C VAL A 385 5.84 0.87 12.17
N LEU A 386 5.88 0.06 13.22
CA LEU A 386 7.03 -0.76 13.57
C LEU A 386 6.54 -2.10 14.08
N TYR A 387 7.13 -3.17 13.56
CA TYR A 387 6.86 -4.53 14.03
C TYR A 387 7.96 -4.95 14.98
N LYS A 388 7.59 -5.33 16.20
CA LYS A 388 8.54 -5.82 17.21
C LYS A 388 7.89 -6.95 17.98
N GLU A 389 8.61 -8.06 18.12
CA GLU A 389 8.15 -9.23 18.90
C GLU A 389 6.74 -9.70 18.47
N LYS A 390 6.49 -9.74 17.15
CA LYS A 390 5.19 -10.11 16.54
C LYS A 390 4.01 -9.18 16.88
N ARG A 391 4.30 -7.99 17.40
CA ARG A 391 3.32 -6.96 17.74
C ARG A 391 3.47 -5.76 16.82
N LEU A 392 2.33 -5.17 16.49
CA LEU A 392 2.26 -3.90 15.77
C LEU A 392 2.41 -2.75 16.75
N ASN A 393 3.39 -1.89 16.51
CA ASN A 393 3.55 -0.59 17.14
C ASN A 393 3.32 0.49 16.07
N PHE A 394 2.93 1.69 16.48
CA PHE A 394 2.85 2.82 15.56
C PHE A 394 3.54 4.06 16.10
N ILE A 395 3.93 4.92 15.16
CA ILE A 395 4.78 6.07 15.41
C ILE A 395 4.06 7.34 15.01
N THR A 396 4.07 8.32 15.91
CA THR A 396 3.50 9.65 15.71
C THR A 396 4.56 10.72 15.91
N GLU A 397 4.25 11.95 15.53
CA GLU A 397 5.08 13.09 15.90
C GLU A 397 5.20 13.26 17.42
N TYR A 398 6.28 13.89 17.84
CA TYR A 398 6.52 14.24 19.24
C TYR A 398 5.99 15.65 19.56
N ILE A 399 5.05 15.72 20.52
CA ILE A 399 4.50 16.98 21.01
C ILE A 399 5.20 17.37 22.31
N LYS A 400 6.14 18.31 22.23
CA LYS A 400 6.95 18.77 23.38
C LYS A 400 6.13 19.34 24.54
N GLY A 401 4.97 19.92 24.26
CA GLY A 401 4.12 20.60 25.25
C GLY A 401 3.31 19.67 26.17
N GLY A 402 3.32 18.35 25.92
CA GLY A 402 2.54 17.40 26.71
C GLY A 402 1.02 17.58 26.54
N THR A 403 0.24 17.22 27.57
CA THR A 403 -1.23 17.27 27.49
C THR A 403 -1.78 18.65 27.86
N LEU A 404 -2.87 19.04 27.20
CA LEU A 404 -3.62 20.26 27.56
C LEU A 404 -4.15 20.21 29.01
N ARG A 405 -4.48 19.02 29.54
CA ARG A 405 -4.91 18.85 30.94
C ARG A 405 -3.81 19.26 31.92
N SER A 406 -2.56 18.85 31.65
CA SER A 406 -1.41 19.24 32.48
C SER A 406 -1.16 20.75 32.39
N LEU A 407 -1.30 21.33 31.19
CA LEU A 407 -1.17 22.77 31.01
C LEU A 407 -2.23 23.53 31.83
N ILE A 408 -3.51 23.15 31.73
CA ILE A 408 -4.62 23.77 32.47
C ILE A 408 -4.39 23.70 33.99
N LYS A 409 -3.87 22.58 34.51
CA LYS A 409 -3.56 22.44 35.95
C LYS A 409 -2.48 23.42 36.41
N ASN A 410 -1.56 23.79 35.53
CA ASN A 410 -0.45 24.70 35.81
C ASN A 410 -0.76 26.16 35.41
N MET A 411 -1.95 26.45 34.86
CA MET A 411 -2.35 27.81 34.51
C MET A 411 -2.65 28.61 35.79
N ASP A 412 -2.06 29.79 35.89
CA ASP A 412 -2.46 30.79 36.88
C ASP A 412 -3.68 31.61 36.40
N SER A 413 -4.17 32.48 37.28
CA SER A 413 -5.26 33.42 36.98
C SER A 413 -4.89 34.45 35.91
N HIS A 414 -3.60 34.69 35.67
CA HIS A 414 -3.09 35.67 34.70
C HIS A 414 -2.87 35.08 33.30
N TYR A 415 -3.06 33.77 33.13
CA TYR A 415 -2.83 33.11 31.86
C TYR A 415 -3.71 33.72 30.74
N PRO A 416 -3.12 34.24 29.64
CA PRO A 416 -3.83 35.06 28.65
C PRO A 416 -5.05 34.38 28.04
N TRP A 417 -6.19 35.08 28.06
CA TRP A 417 -7.42 34.60 27.42
C TRP A 417 -7.28 34.38 25.92
N SER A 418 -6.47 35.21 25.24
CA SER A 418 -6.15 35.04 23.82
C SER A 418 -5.59 33.65 23.52
N GLN A 419 -4.69 33.16 24.37
CA GLN A 419 -4.10 31.83 24.23
C GLN A 419 -5.12 30.72 24.50
N ARG A 420 -5.99 30.88 25.50
CA ARG A 420 -7.08 29.92 25.79
C ARG A 420 -8.04 29.78 24.61
N VAL A 421 -8.43 30.91 24.01
CA VAL A 421 -9.28 30.93 22.81
C VAL A 421 -8.55 30.30 21.62
N SER A 422 -7.25 30.52 21.48
CA SER A 422 -6.45 29.84 20.44
C SER A 422 -6.50 28.32 20.59
N PHE A 423 -6.34 27.78 21.80
CA PHE A 423 -6.46 26.33 22.03
C PHE A 423 -7.84 25.81 21.62
N ALA A 424 -8.91 26.52 21.98
CA ALA A 424 -10.26 26.14 21.58
C ALA A 424 -10.46 26.18 20.06
N LYS A 425 -9.93 27.20 19.38
CA LYS A 425 -9.96 27.33 17.92
C LYS A 425 -9.21 26.17 17.24
N ASP A 426 -8.02 25.84 17.72
CA ASP A 426 -7.20 24.76 17.16
C ASP A 426 -7.87 23.39 17.34
N ILE A 427 -8.49 23.15 18.51
CA ILE A 427 -9.29 21.93 18.74
C ILE A 427 -10.49 21.89 17.80
N ALA A 428 -11.23 22.99 17.69
CA ALA A 428 -12.42 23.07 16.82
C ALA A 428 -12.08 22.94 15.33
N ALA A 429 -10.87 23.32 14.91
CA ALA A 429 -10.41 23.11 13.54
C ALA A 429 -10.02 21.65 13.27
N GLY A 430 -9.54 20.92 14.28
CA GLY A 430 -9.15 19.52 14.14
C GLY A 430 -10.29 18.50 14.27
N MET A 431 -11.36 18.87 14.98
CA MET A 431 -12.60 18.08 15.13
C MET A 431 -13.53 18.28 13.93
#